data_AF-A0A0F8NBF0-F1
#
_entry.id   AF-A0A0F8NBF0-F1
#
_cell.length_a   1.000
_cell.length_b   1.000
_cell.length_c   1.000
_cell.angle_alpha   90.00
_cell.angle_beta   90.00
_cell.angle_gamma   90.00
#
_symmetry.space_group_name_H-M   'P 1'
#
loop_
_entity.id
_entity.type
_entity.pdbx_description
1 polymer ?
#
loop_
_entity_poly.entity_id
_entity_poly.type
_entity_poly.pdbx_seq_one_letter_code
_entity_poly.pdbx_strand_id
1 'polypeptide(L)'
;MKVNADLHLHSKYSMACSGKMELPTIASEASRKGMELIGTGDCTHPKWLEEIKKAAISDEEIRIGNIFFIPTTEVEDIDRVHHLLILPSISKAEELAERIAPFGNLEADGRPSVKLDGCEIAEIAKDLGALIGPCHAFTPWTALYGYHDSLESCYGDMTEYVSFVELGLSADSNYADRIEELHRLTFLTNSDAHSPSTNKLAREFTQFNVPDITFEGIKKAILRKQGYGATLNVGFFPEEGKYNRSACVKCFTQYPLPEAEARRWRCPICRGIIKKGVADRVNELADFEKPEHPDHRPPYLHLIPLAEIIQMSLGHASVQTKGVKTAWETIVGHFGNEVEALIYAEPEALKIVDDRIVNAILAFRKGDVIIHPGGGGQYGWLELPGHLKAEKPGPAEKGAEEKKKASKITKREIGKSRTQISFSDLARKSSVETVETEEEKTAGVGTEWPEKERPEKPAGQRSLFDF
;
A
#
# COMPACT_ATOMS: atom_id res chain seq x y z
N MET A 1 -12.16 -7.88 22.11
CA MET A 1 -10.70 -7.83 21.97
C MET A 1 -10.34 -6.78 20.92
N LYS A 2 -9.13 -6.21 21.00
CA LYS A 2 -8.57 -5.41 19.91
C LYS A 2 -7.97 -6.34 18.86
N VAL A 3 -8.11 -5.98 17.59
CA VAL A 3 -7.64 -6.76 16.43
C VAL A 3 -7.07 -5.77 15.42
N ASN A 4 -5.76 -5.78 15.22
CA ASN A 4 -5.09 -5.06 14.14
C ASN A 4 -5.24 -5.87 12.86
N ALA A 5 -5.78 -5.23 11.81
CA ALA A 5 -6.13 -5.87 10.56
C ALA A 5 -5.61 -5.09 9.34
N ASP A 6 -4.97 -5.80 8.43
CA ASP A 6 -4.57 -5.31 7.10
C ASP A 6 -5.25 -6.17 6.04
N LEU A 7 -6.32 -5.64 5.43
CA LEU A 7 -7.26 -6.42 4.62
C LEU A 7 -6.97 -6.35 3.11
N HIS A 8 -6.05 -5.49 2.70
CA HIS A 8 -5.71 -5.27 1.29
C HIS A 8 -4.20 -5.38 1.04
N LEU A 9 -3.84 -6.43 0.33
CA LEU A 9 -2.50 -6.84 -0.07
C LEU A 9 -2.60 -7.80 -1.25
N HIS A 10 -1.47 -8.07 -1.89
CA HIS A 10 -1.40 -8.90 -3.08
C HIS A 10 -0.53 -10.15 -2.88
N SER A 11 -0.87 -11.22 -3.58
CA SER A 11 -0.11 -12.47 -3.62
C SER A 11 1.10 -12.38 -4.55
N LYS A 12 1.90 -13.45 -4.60
CA LYS A 12 2.97 -13.63 -5.58
C LYS A 12 2.49 -13.72 -7.04
N TYR A 13 1.18 -13.74 -7.30
CA TYR A 13 0.59 -13.81 -8.64
C TYR A 13 0.21 -12.45 -9.24
N SER A 14 0.18 -11.38 -8.44
CA SER A 14 -0.01 -10.03 -8.97
C SER A 14 1.26 -9.42 -9.56
N MET A 15 1.09 -8.58 -10.58
CA MET A 15 2.17 -7.84 -11.20
C MET A 15 2.94 -6.99 -10.19
N ALA A 16 4.26 -6.89 -10.38
CA ALA A 16 5.19 -6.16 -9.51
C ALA A 16 5.23 -6.62 -8.03
N CYS A 17 4.57 -7.71 -7.66
CA CYS A 17 4.64 -8.28 -6.32
C CYS A 17 5.88 -9.14 -6.11
N SER A 18 6.31 -9.23 -4.85
CA SER A 18 7.40 -10.12 -4.46
C SER A 18 6.98 -11.58 -4.58
N GLY A 19 7.82 -12.41 -5.20
CA GLY A 19 7.66 -13.88 -5.18
C GLY A 19 7.71 -14.51 -3.78
N LYS A 20 7.87 -13.71 -2.71
CA LYS A 20 7.74 -14.10 -1.30
C LYS A 20 6.37 -13.79 -0.68
N MET A 21 5.42 -13.22 -1.44
CA MET A 21 4.03 -13.06 -1.00
C MET A 21 3.32 -14.42 -1.00
N GLU A 22 3.64 -15.22 0.01
CA GLU A 22 3.14 -16.57 0.28
C GLU A 22 2.54 -16.58 1.68
N LEU A 23 1.41 -17.27 1.89
CA LEU A 23 0.68 -17.23 3.17
C LEU A 23 1.56 -17.49 4.42
N PRO A 24 2.51 -18.46 4.43
CA PRO A 24 3.38 -18.67 5.59
C PRO A 24 4.36 -17.50 5.84
N THR A 25 4.86 -16.87 4.77
CA THR A 25 5.76 -15.71 4.86
C THR A 25 4.99 -14.46 5.31
N ILE A 26 3.79 -14.26 4.77
CA ILE A 26 2.88 -13.18 5.18
C ILE A 26 2.53 -13.34 6.67
N ALA A 27 2.17 -14.54 7.14
CA ALA A 27 1.90 -14.81 8.55
C ALA A 27 3.12 -14.55 9.46
N SER A 28 4.32 -14.96 9.04
CA SER A 28 5.56 -14.70 9.79
C SER A 28 5.82 -13.21 9.97
N GLU A 29 5.71 -12.42 8.88
CA GLU A 29 5.96 -10.99 8.95
C GLU A 29 4.81 -10.21 9.59
N ALA A 30 3.55 -10.64 9.44
CA ALA A 30 2.37 -10.11 10.13
C ALA A 30 2.49 -10.25 11.66
N SER A 31 2.95 -11.42 12.14
CA SER A 31 3.25 -11.65 13.55
C SER A 31 4.33 -10.71 14.08
N ARG A 32 5.44 -10.57 13.34
CA ARG A 32 6.51 -9.61 13.65
C ARG A 32 6.06 -8.15 13.62
N LYS A 33 5.07 -7.83 12.79
CA LYS A 33 4.48 -6.48 12.66
C LYS A 33 3.49 -6.18 13.78
N GLY A 34 2.74 -7.18 14.25
CA GLY A 34 1.71 -7.05 15.29
C GLY A 34 0.28 -7.02 14.75
N MET A 35 0.02 -7.75 13.67
CA MET A 35 -1.32 -7.96 13.13
C MET A 35 -1.90 -9.27 13.66
N GLU A 36 -3.20 -9.30 13.95
CA GLU A 36 -3.93 -10.54 14.27
C GLU A 36 -4.70 -11.09 13.07
N LEU A 37 -5.10 -10.21 12.14
CA LEU A 37 -5.89 -10.51 10.95
C LEU A 37 -5.25 -9.94 9.68
N ILE A 38 -5.20 -10.74 8.62
CA ILE A 38 -4.68 -10.34 7.32
C ILE A 38 -5.69 -10.73 6.22
N GLY A 39 -5.88 -9.91 5.19
CA GLY A 39 -6.60 -10.31 3.98
C GLY A 39 -5.81 -11.38 3.21
N THR A 40 -6.46 -12.33 2.54
CA THR A 40 -5.68 -13.27 1.70
C THR A 40 -5.00 -12.58 0.52
N GLY A 41 -5.59 -11.47 0.04
CA GLY A 41 -5.32 -10.95 -1.30
C GLY A 41 -5.79 -11.93 -2.39
N ASP A 42 -6.01 -11.42 -3.59
CA ASP A 42 -6.10 -12.15 -4.86
C ASP A 42 -6.94 -13.45 -4.85
N CYS A 43 -7.97 -13.57 -4.00
CA CYS A 43 -8.62 -14.86 -3.72
C CYS A 43 -9.38 -15.49 -4.90
N THR A 44 -9.53 -14.76 -6.00
CA THR A 44 -10.11 -15.20 -7.27
C THR A 44 -9.07 -15.82 -8.23
N HIS A 45 -7.77 -15.59 -8.02
CA HIS A 45 -6.71 -16.17 -8.86
C HIS A 45 -6.58 -17.68 -8.56
N PRO A 46 -6.77 -18.57 -9.54
CA PRO A 46 -7.04 -20.00 -9.26
C PRO A 46 -5.86 -20.70 -8.59
N LYS A 47 -4.61 -20.38 -8.96
CA LYS A 47 -3.43 -20.98 -8.30
C LYS A 47 -3.24 -20.48 -6.87
N TRP A 48 -3.72 -19.28 -6.54
CA TRP A 48 -3.66 -18.72 -5.18
C TRP A 48 -4.78 -19.26 -4.31
N LEU A 49 -5.99 -19.36 -4.85
CA LEU A 49 -7.13 -20.02 -4.21
C LEU A 49 -6.81 -21.47 -3.82
N GLU A 50 -6.06 -22.19 -4.66
CA GLU A 50 -5.53 -23.52 -4.32
C GLU A 50 -4.43 -23.52 -3.25
N GLU A 51 -3.71 -22.42 -3.01
CA GLU A 51 -2.81 -22.27 -1.86
C GLU A 51 -3.58 -21.89 -0.58
N ILE A 52 -4.60 -21.04 -0.69
CA ILE A 52 -5.53 -20.69 0.40
C ILE A 52 -6.23 -21.95 0.94
N LYS A 53 -6.83 -22.77 0.05
CA LYS A 53 -7.48 -24.04 0.42
C LYS A 53 -6.55 -25.00 1.16
N LYS A 54 -5.26 -25.04 0.80
CA LYS A 54 -4.24 -25.89 1.47
C LYS A 54 -3.86 -25.37 2.86
N ALA A 55 -4.02 -24.08 3.12
CA ALA A 55 -3.76 -23.45 4.41
C ALA A 55 -5.02 -23.33 5.30
N ALA A 56 -6.20 -23.66 4.76
CA ALA A 56 -7.48 -23.57 5.46
C ALA A 56 -7.64 -24.68 6.51
N ILE A 57 -8.31 -24.33 7.62
CA ILE A 57 -8.77 -25.26 8.65
C ILE A 57 -10.22 -25.67 8.35
N SER A 58 -11.02 -24.73 7.85
CA SER A 58 -12.38 -24.95 7.35
C SER A 58 -12.72 -23.91 6.27
N ASP A 59 -13.92 -23.97 5.69
CA ASP A 59 -14.39 -23.02 4.67
C ASP A 59 -14.41 -21.54 5.15
N GLU A 60 -14.59 -21.34 6.46
CA GLU A 60 -14.66 -20.01 7.10
C GLU A 60 -13.43 -19.68 8.00
N GLU A 61 -12.52 -20.63 8.23
CA GLU A 61 -11.31 -20.42 9.06
C GLU A 61 -10.04 -20.76 8.27
N ILE A 62 -9.27 -19.72 7.93
CA ILE A 62 -7.90 -19.82 7.42
C ILE A 62 -6.98 -19.24 8.48
N ARG A 63 -5.98 -20.01 8.96
CA ARG A 63 -5.11 -19.55 10.05
C ARG A 63 -3.74 -20.22 10.01
N ILE A 64 -2.68 -19.42 10.13
CA ILE A 64 -1.29 -19.91 10.22
C ILE A 64 -0.71 -19.43 11.54
N GLY A 65 -0.51 -20.37 12.47
CA GLY A 65 -0.16 -20.06 13.85
C GLY A 65 -1.26 -19.25 14.54
N ASN A 66 -0.93 -18.01 14.90
CA ASN A 66 -1.85 -17.06 15.54
C ASN A 66 -2.42 -16.02 14.55
N ILE A 67 -2.04 -16.06 13.27
CA ILE A 67 -2.49 -15.09 12.27
C ILE A 67 -3.71 -15.66 11.53
N PHE A 68 -4.85 -14.99 11.70
CA PHE A 68 -6.08 -15.27 10.98
C PHE A 68 -6.03 -14.65 9.59
N PHE A 69 -6.65 -15.32 8.62
CA PHE A 69 -6.86 -14.79 7.29
C PHE A 69 -8.36 -14.79 6.94
N ILE A 70 -8.81 -13.74 6.26
CA ILE A 70 -10.15 -13.66 5.65
C ILE A 70 -9.98 -13.55 4.13
N PRO A 71 -10.77 -14.26 3.31
CA PRO A 71 -10.70 -14.13 1.86
C PRO A 71 -10.97 -12.70 1.39
N THR A 72 -10.00 -12.10 0.71
CA THR A 72 -10.11 -10.78 0.08
C THR A 72 -9.54 -10.79 -1.33
N THR A 73 -10.06 -9.90 -2.18
CA THR A 73 -9.57 -9.67 -3.55
C THR A 73 -9.79 -8.21 -3.93
N GLU A 74 -8.87 -7.66 -4.72
CA GLU A 74 -9.06 -6.40 -5.43
C GLU A 74 -9.41 -6.71 -6.88
N VAL A 75 -10.38 -5.98 -7.46
CA VAL A 75 -10.82 -6.13 -8.86
C VAL A 75 -10.72 -4.76 -9.55
N GLU A 76 -10.13 -4.69 -10.75
CA GLU A 76 -10.12 -3.49 -11.60
C GLU A 76 -11.34 -3.54 -12.55
N ASP A 77 -12.18 -2.51 -12.55
CA ASP A 77 -13.39 -2.42 -13.37
C ASP A 77 -13.12 -1.83 -14.77
N ILE A 78 -14.18 -1.65 -15.57
CA ILE A 78 -14.08 -1.13 -16.94
C ILE A 78 -13.59 0.33 -17.03
N ASP A 79 -13.87 1.16 -16.01
CA ASP A 79 -13.39 2.54 -15.89
C ASP A 79 -12.04 2.61 -15.14
N ARG A 80 -11.49 1.44 -14.80
CA ARG A 80 -10.23 1.18 -14.11
C ARG A 80 -10.23 1.52 -12.62
N VAL A 81 -11.39 1.69 -12.01
CA VAL A 81 -11.53 1.81 -10.56
C VAL A 81 -11.23 0.46 -9.92
N HIS A 82 -10.50 0.47 -8.81
CA HIS A 82 -10.27 -0.72 -8.01
C HIS A 82 -11.30 -0.83 -6.88
N HIS A 83 -11.79 -2.05 -6.65
CA HIS A 83 -12.75 -2.36 -5.57
C HIS A 83 -12.24 -3.52 -4.70
N LEU A 84 -12.28 -3.33 -3.38
CA LEU A 84 -11.93 -4.37 -2.41
C LEU A 84 -13.19 -5.15 -2.07
N LEU A 85 -13.13 -6.47 -2.25
CA LEU A 85 -14.15 -7.39 -1.78
C LEU A 85 -13.62 -8.18 -0.58
N ILE A 86 -14.42 -8.24 0.49
CA ILE A 86 -14.17 -9.05 1.68
C ILE A 86 -15.27 -10.12 1.76
N LEU A 87 -14.91 -11.40 1.67
CA LEU A 87 -15.88 -12.48 1.45
C LEU A 87 -16.13 -13.32 2.72
N PRO A 88 -17.30 -13.98 2.83
CA PRO A 88 -17.63 -14.82 3.99
C PRO A 88 -16.76 -16.06 4.16
N SER A 89 -16.36 -16.70 3.05
CA SER A 89 -15.78 -18.05 3.04
C SER A 89 -14.98 -18.30 1.75
N ILE A 90 -14.25 -19.41 1.71
CA ILE A 90 -13.51 -19.87 0.53
C ILE A 90 -14.48 -20.27 -0.59
N SER A 91 -15.56 -20.96 -0.27
CA SER A 91 -16.64 -21.31 -1.21
C SER A 91 -17.26 -20.07 -1.88
N LYS A 92 -17.33 -18.94 -1.18
CA LYS A 92 -17.76 -17.65 -1.77
C LYS A 92 -16.69 -16.98 -2.63
N ALA A 93 -15.39 -17.26 -2.41
CA ALA A 93 -14.34 -16.85 -3.33
C ALA A 93 -14.34 -17.69 -4.62
N GLU A 94 -14.66 -18.98 -4.54
CA GLU A 94 -14.94 -19.84 -5.71
C GLU A 94 -16.13 -19.32 -6.51
N GLU A 95 -17.28 -19.07 -5.85
CA GLU A 95 -18.48 -18.54 -6.51
C GLU A 95 -18.24 -17.14 -7.11
N LEU A 96 -17.47 -16.27 -6.46
CA LEU A 96 -17.04 -15.00 -7.05
C LEU A 96 -16.24 -15.22 -8.33
N ALA A 97 -15.21 -16.08 -8.29
CA ALA A 97 -14.37 -16.37 -9.45
C ALA A 97 -15.20 -16.90 -10.63
N GLU A 98 -16.14 -17.82 -10.39
CA GLU A 98 -17.06 -18.31 -11.42
C GLU A 98 -17.94 -17.18 -12.02
N ARG A 99 -18.43 -16.26 -11.18
CA ARG A 99 -19.28 -15.13 -11.62
C ARG A 99 -18.51 -14.09 -12.46
N ILE A 100 -17.23 -13.84 -12.15
CA ILE A 100 -16.44 -12.81 -12.86
C ILE A 100 -15.57 -13.34 -14.01
N ALA A 101 -15.28 -14.65 -14.07
CA ALA A 101 -14.48 -15.27 -15.14
C ALA A 101 -14.99 -15.03 -16.58
N PRO A 102 -16.31 -14.90 -16.87
CA PRO A 102 -16.78 -14.53 -18.20
C PRO A 102 -16.34 -13.12 -18.66
N PHE A 103 -15.92 -12.26 -17.74
CA PHE A 103 -15.65 -10.84 -17.98
C PHE A 103 -14.16 -10.47 -17.92
N GLY A 104 -13.27 -11.35 -17.47
CA GLY A 104 -11.83 -11.10 -17.34
C GLY A 104 -10.99 -12.38 -17.23
N ASN A 105 -9.67 -12.28 -17.42
CA ASN A 105 -8.77 -13.43 -17.31
C ASN A 105 -8.18 -13.54 -15.90
N LEU A 106 -8.75 -14.43 -15.08
CA LEU A 106 -8.34 -14.63 -13.68
C LEU A 106 -6.98 -15.35 -13.53
N GLU A 107 -6.36 -15.83 -14.60
CA GLU A 107 -5.00 -16.40 -14.59
C GLU A 107 -3.90 -15.41 -14.99
N ALA A 108 -4.27 -14.20 -15.43
CA ALA A 108 -3.29 -13.22 -15.94
C ALA A 108 -2.57 -12.45 -14.83
N ASP A 109 -3.27 -12.14 -13.74
CA ASP A 109 -2.80 -11.38 -12.59
C ASP A 109 -3.62 -11.77 -11.35
N GLY A 110 -3.09 -11.51 -10.16
CA GLY A 110 -3.81 -11.67 -8.88
C GLY A 110 -4.96 -10.67 -8.69
N ARG A 111 -4.86 -9.47 -9.28
CA ARG A 111 -5.98 -8.54 -9.48
C ARG A 111 -6.53 -8.72 -10.90
N PRO A 112 -7.71 -9.34 -11.07
CA PRO A 112 -8.33 -9.42 -12.38
C PRO A 112 -8.89 -8.05 -12.79
N SER A 113 -8.57 -7.60 -14.01
CA SER A 113 -9.33 -6.58 -14.72
C SER A 113 -10.53 -7.22 -15.40
N VAL A 114 -11.74 -6.69 -15.17
CA VAL A 114 -13.01 -7.26 -15.67
C VAL A 114 -13.81 -6.24 -16.48
N LYS A 115 -14.57 -6.74 -17.47
CA LYS A 115 -15.52 -5.95 -18.28
C LYS A 115 -16.87 -5.79 -17.56
N LEU A 116 -16.83 -5.29 -16.33
CA LEU A 116 -17.97 -4.92 -15.51
C LEU A 116 -17.75 -3.50 -15.00
N ASP A 117 -18.81 -2.75 -14.71
CA ASP A 117 -18.71 -1.49 -13.95
C ASP A 117 -18.90 -1.70 -12.43
N GLY A 118 -18.52 -0.71 -11.62
CA GLY A 118 -18.60 -0.78 -10.17
C GLY A 118 -19.98 -1.16 -9.61
N CYS A 119 -21.07 -0.81 -10.31
CA CYS A 119 -22.43 -1.23 -9.96
C CYS A 119 -22.60 -2.75 -10.15
N GLU A 120 -22.27 -3.29 -11.33
CA GLU A 120 -22.35 -4.72 -11.63
C GLU A 120 -21.47 -5.56 -10.67
N ILE A 121 -20.28 -5.08 -10.28
CA ILE A 121 -19.42 -5.74 -9.29
C ILE A 121 -20.07 -5.72 -7.89
N ALA A 122 -20.69 -4.60 -7.49
CA ALA A 122 -21.38 -4.50 -6.21
C ALA A 122 -22.63 -5.40 -6.13
N GLU A 123 -23.37 -5.58 -7.23
CA GLU A 123 -24.47 -6.56 -7.31
C GLU A 123 -23.98 -7.99 -7.03
N ILE A 124 -22.88 -8.41 -7.66
CA ILE A 124 -22.26 -9.72 -7.41
C ILE A 124 -21.81 -9.84 -5.95
N ALA A 125 -21.18 -8.81 -5.38
CA ALA A 125 -20.78 -8.82 -3.97
C ALA A 125 -21.98 -9.01 -3.02
N LYS A 126 -23.11 -8.37 -3.34
CA LYS A 126 -24.37 -8.48 -2.57
C LYS A 126 -25.01 -9.87 -2.64
N ASP A 127 -25.05 -10.50 -3.82
CA ASP A 127 -25.51 -11.89 -3.99
C ASP A 127 -24.69 -12.86 -3.13
N LEU A 128 -23.37 -12.63 -3.05
CA LEU A 128 -22.43 -13.44 -2.28
C LEU A 128 -22.48 -13.15 -0.77
N GLY A 129 -23.12 -12.06 -0.35
CA GLY A 129 -23.10 -11.56 1.03
C GLY A 129 -21.75 -10.97 1.46
N ALA A 130 -20.87 -10.69 0.50
CA ALA A 130 -19.55 -10.07 0.67
C ALA A 130 -19.68 -8.56 0.91
N LEU A 131 -18.68 -7.98 1.58
CA LEU A 131 -18.57 -6.53 1.70
C LEU A 131 -17.80 -5.97 0.53
N ILE A 132 -18.21 -4.81 0.03
CA ILE A 132 -17.52 -4.08 -1.04
C ILE A 132 -17.27 -2.63 -0.64
N GLY A 133 -16.13 -2.10 -1.06
CA GLY A 133 -15.80 -0.68 -1.02
C GLY A 133 -14.73 -0.33 -2.06
N PRO A 134 -14.59 0.94 -2.44
CA PRO A 134 -13.52 1.37 -3.33
C PRO A 134 -12.17 1.23 -2.62
N CYS A 135 -11.18 0.69 -3.31
CA CYS A 135 -9.80 0.68 -2.85
C CYS A 135 -9.20 2.09 -2.90
N HIS A 136 -8.27 2.37 -1.98
CA HIS A 136 -7.38 3.54 -1.95
C HIS A 136 -7.94 4.81 -2.62
N ALA A 137 -9.16 5.20 -2.23
CA ALA A 137 -10.13 5.93 -3.07
C ALA A 137 -9.69 7.32 -3.56
N PHE A 138 -8.66 7.89 -2.92
CA PHE A 138 -8.08 9.19 -3.21
C PHE A 138 -6.77 9.12 -4.02
N THR A 139 -6.32 7.92 -4.37
CA THR A 139 -5.14 7.71 -5.20
C THR A 139 -5.38 8.34 -6.58
N PRO A 140 -4.38 9.00 -7.18
CA PRO A 140 -4.64 9.75 -8.42
C PRO A 140 -4.94 8.86 -9.64
N TRP A 141 -4.69 7.55 -9.56
CA TRP A 141 -4.97 6.56 -10.60
C TRP A 141 -5.70 5.37 -9.97
N THR A 142 -6.43 4.65 -10.82
CA THR A 142 -7.18 3.42 -10.53
C THR A 142 -8.04 3.43 -9.25
N ALA A 143 -8.57 4.60 -8.87
CA ALA A 143 -9.33 4.79 -7.64
C ALA A 143 -10.53 5.70 -7.87
N LEU A 144 -11.57 5.54 -7.06
CA LEU A 144 -12.89 6.19 -7.21
C LEU A 144 -12.76 7.66 -7.58
N TYR A 145 -12.21 8.49 -6.70
CA TYR A 145 -12.17 9.95 -6.90
C TYR A 145 -11.13 10.41 -7.93
N GLY A 146 -10.37 9.50 -8.53
CA GLY A 146 -9.53 9.76 -9.70
C GLY A 146 -10.30 9.77 -11.05
N TYR A 147 -11.50 9.20 -11.07
CA TYR A 147 -12.34 9.01 -12.27
C TYR A 147 -13.79 9.49 -12.08
N HIS A 148 -14.31 9.39 -10.86
CA HIS A 148 -15.68 9.71 -10.46
C HIS A 148 -15.73 10.91 -9.51
N ASP A 149 -16.86 11.61 -9.49
CA ASP A 149 -17.11 12.75 -8.60
C ASP A 149 -17.94 12.36 -7.37
N SER A 150 -18.54 11.17 -7.32
CA SER A 150 -19.26 10.62 -6.16
C SER A 150 -19.28 9.09 -6.15
N LEU A 151 -19.66 8.47 -5.02
CA LEU A 151 -19.99 7.04 -4.95
C LEU A 151 -21.10 6.66 -5.93
N GLU A 152 -22.15 7.48 -6.02
CA GLU A 152 -23.29 7.26 -6.92
C GLU A 152 -22.88 7.17 -8.39
N SER A 153 -21.93 8.01 -8.82
CA SER A 153 -21.45 8.00 -10.21
C SER A 153 -20.61 6.76 -10.59
N CYS A 154 -20.25 5.91 -9.63
CA CYS A 154 -19.52 4.65 -9.84
C CYS A 154 -20.39 3.41 -9.53
N TYR A 155 -21.15 3.46 -8.43
CA TYR A 155 -21.91 2.34 -7.90
C TYR A 155 -23.42 2.39 -8.22
N GLY A 156 -23.94 3.50 -8.77
CA GLY A 156 -25.36 3.63 -9.16
C GLY A 156 -26.34 3.23 -8.05
N ASP A 157 -27.32 2.40 -8.40
CA ASP A 157 -28.34 1.86 -7.47
C ASP A 157 -27.73 1.04 -6.30
N MET A 158 -26.48 0.59 -6.42
CA MET A 158 -25.76 -0.17 -5.41
C MET A 158 -24.97 0.69 -4.41
N THR A 159 -25.02 2.02 -4.52
CA THR A 159 -24.35 2.96 -3.60
C THR A 159 -24.60 2.65 -2.13
N GLU A 160 -25.86 2.41 -1.73
CA GLU A 160 -26.22 2.12 -0.34
C GLU A 160 -25.71 0.76 0.17
N TYR A 161 -25.24 -0.13 -0.73
CA TYR A 161 -24.59 -1.39 -0.35
C TYR A 161 -23.08 -1.25 -0.09
N VAL A 162 -22.45 -0.18 -0.60
CA VAL A 162 -21.05 0.14 -0.29
C VAL A 162 -20.88 0.19 1.23
N SER A 163 -20.00 -0.68 1.73
CA SER A 163 -19.91 -1.05 3.14
C SER A 163 -18.81 -0.29 3.89
N PHE A 164 -17.79 0.14 3.16
CA PHE A 164 -16.63 0.90 3.66
C PHE A 164 -16.02 1.71 2.50
N VAL A 165 -15.07 2.59 2.84
CA VAL A 165 -14.13 3.18 1.88
C VAL A 165 -12.71 2.93 2.39
N GLU A 166 -11.81 2.51 1.52
CA GLU A 166 -10.39 2.46 1.84
C GLU A 166 -9.74 3.80 1.47
N LEU A 167 -9.05 4.43 2.43
CA LEU A 167 -8.42 5.73 2.23
C LEU A 167 -7.20 5.61 1.30
N GLY A 168 -6.33 4.65 1.61
CA GLY A 168 -5.05 4.44 0.96
C GLY A 168 -4.03 5.54 1.23
N LEU A 169 -2.79 5.28 0.78
CA LEU A 169 -1.55 6.02 1.10
C LEU A 169 -1.53 7.53 0.75
N SER A 170 -2.60 8.06 0.15
CA SER A 170 -2.70 9.43 -0.35
C SER A 170 -3.67 10.30 0.45
N ALA A 171 -4.43 9.73 1.39
CA ALA A 171 -5.42 10.42 2.21
C ALA A 171 -5.48 9.87 3.63
N ASP A 172 -5.87 10.72 4.58
CA ASP A 172 -6.21 10.35 5.94
C ASP A 172 -7.71 10.64 6.22
N SER A 173 -8.17 10.38 7.45
CA SER A 173 -9.54 10.68 7.84
C SER A 173 -9.87 12.17 7.73
N ASN A 174 -8.89 13.08 7.85
CA ASN A 174 -9.12 14.53 7.69
C ASN A 174 -9.45 14.90 6.24
N TYR A 175 -8.82 14.23 5.28
CA TYR A 175 -9.12 14.44 3.86
C TYR A 175 -10.51 13.89 3.53
N ALA A 176 -10.84 12.68 4.00
CA ALA A 176 -12.08 12.01 3.65
C ALA A 176 -13.34 12.55 4.37
N ASP A 177 -13.27 12.93 5.64
CA ASP A 177 -14.41 13.50 6.39
C ASP A 177 -14.77 14.95 5.99
N ARG A 178 -14.19 15.46 4.90
CA ARG A 178 -14.64 16.69 4.23
C ARG A 178 -15.70 16.45 3.16
N ILE A 179 -15.98 15.19 2.83
CA ILE A 179 -16.99 14.77 1.86
C ILE A 179 -18.13 14.07 2.63
N GLU A 180 -19.34 14.62 2.61
CA GLU A 180 -20.46 14.19 3.45
C GLU A 180 -20.93 12.77 3.11
N GLU A 181 -20.90 12.37 1.82
CA GLU A 181 -21.32 11.01 1.41
C GLU A 181 -20.53 9.89 2.11
N LEU A 182 -19.29 10.19 2.53
CA LEU A 182 -18.40 9.25 3.20
C LEU A 182 -18.65 9.13 4.71
N HIS A 183 -19.41 10.05 5.32
CA HIS A 183 -19.70 10.04 6.76
C HIS A 183 -20.51 8.80 7.18
N ARG A 184 -21.27 8.18 6.28
CA ARG A 184 -21.96 6.90 6.58
C ARG A 184 -21.00 5.70 6.60
N LEU A 185 -19.82 5.79 6.00
CA LEU A 185 -18.91 4.67 5.80
C LEU A 185 -17.84 4.56 6.89
N THR A 186 -17.49 3.32 7.24
CA THR A 186 -16.29 3.06 8.03
C THR A 186 -15.08 3.19 7.12
N PHE A 187 -14.04 3.87 7.61
CA PHE A 187 -12.79 4.06 6.88
C PHE A 187 -11.85 2.89 7.16
N LEU A 188 -11.36 2.27 6.10
CA LEU A 188 -10.27 1.31 6.16
C LEU A 188 -8.96 1.99 5.77
N THR A 189 -7.92 1.65 6.51
CA THR A 189 -6.53 1.89 6.18
C THR A 189 -5.87 0.52 6.07
N ASN A 190 -5.35 0.20 4.89
CA ASN A 190 -4.74 -1.08 4.56
C ASN A 190 -3.49 -0.81 3.71
N SER A 191 -2.58 -1.78 3.66
CA SER A 191 -1.23 -1.52 3.19
C SER A 191 -1.05 -1.49 1.69
N ASP A 192 -1.91 -2.12 0.89
CA ASP A 192 -1.63 -2.44 -0.52
C ASP A 192 -0.22 -3.09 -0.64
N ALA A 193 0.01 -4.13 0.15
CA ALA A 193 1.34 -4.75 0.25
C ALA A 193 1.65 -5.62 -0.97
N HIS A 194 2.63 -5.16 -1.74
CA HIS A 194 3.29 -5.91 -2.80
C HIS A 194 4.56 -6.67 -2.30
N SER A 195 4.88 -6.63 -1.00
CA SER A 195 6.06 -7.26 -0.39
C SER A 195 5.82 -7.59 1.08
N PRO A 196 6.23 -8.76 1.59
CA PRO A 196 5.87 -9.20 2.93
C PRO A 196 6.69 -8.50 4.01
N SER A 197 7.79 -7.82 3.64
CA SER A 197 8.63 -7.04 4.54
C SER A 197 7.81 -6.09 5.43
N THR A 198 8.09 -6.05 6.74
CA THR A 198 7.34 -5.25 7.75
C THR A 198 7.30 -3.73 7.48
N ASN A 199 8.13 -3.20 6.59
CA ASN A 199 8.05 -1.81 6.12
C ASN A 199 7.17 -1.62 4.87
N LYS A 200 6.41 -2.65 4.47
CA LYS A 200 5.45 -2.64 3.36
C LYS A 200 4.14 -3.33 3.79
N LEU A 201 4.21 -4.56 4.30
CA LEU A 201 3.08 -5.24 4.95
C LEU A 201 2.59 -4.45 6.17
N ALA A 202 1.27 -4.24 6.27
CA ALA A 202 0.60 -3.43 7.29
C ALA A 202 1.33 -2.09 7.58
N ARG A 203 1.83 -1.42 6.53
CA ARG A 203 2.31 -0.02 6.63
C ARG A 203 1.17 0.95 6.94
N GLU A 204 -0.04 0.59 6.51
CA GLU A 204 -1.30 1.08 7.03
C GLU A 204 -2.13 -0.13 7.49
N PHE A 205 -2.92 0.03 8.54
CA PHE A 205 -3.82 -1.02 9.06
C PHE A 205 -4.97 -0.40 9.86
N THR A 206 -6.03 -1.18 10.10
CA THR A 206 -7.21 -0.76 10.87
C THR A 206 -7.33 -1.60 12.14
N GLN A 207 -7.47 -0.98 13.31
CA GLN A 207 -7.76 -1.70 14.55
C GLN A 207 -9.26 -1.77 14.82
N PHE A 208 -9.80 -2.98 14.94
CA PHE A 208 -11.19 -3.24 15.31
C PHE A 208 -11.34 -3.63 16.77
N ASN A 209 -12.52 -3.37 17.34
CA ASN A 209 -13.00 -4.02 18.55
C ASN A 209 -14.13 -5.00 18.21
N VAL A 210 -13.82 -6.30 18.30
CA VAL A 210 -14.73 -7.43 18.05
C VAL A 210 -14.59 -8.45 19.19
N PRO A 211 -15.57 -9.32 19.49
CA PRO A 211 -15.37 -10.41 20.44
C PRO A 211 -14.46 -11.50 19.87
N ASP A 212 -14.64 -11.84 18.58
CA ASP A 212 -14.01 -12.96 17.89
C ASP A 212 -13.54 -12.53 16.48
N ILE A 213 -12.44 -13.12 15.99
CA ILE A 213 -11.89 -12.86 14.65
C ILE A 213 -12.58 -13.79 13.65
N THR A 214 -13.70 -13.33 13.10
CA THR A 214 -14.48 -14.02 12.05
C THR A 214 -14.98 -13.01 11.03
N PHE A 215 -15.38 -13.46 9.83
CA PHE A 215 -16.01 -12.58 8.84
C PHE A 215 -17.21 -11.82 9.42
N GLU A 216 -18.14 -12.50 10.10
CA GLU A 216 -19.30 -11.84 10.71
C GLU A 216 -18.92 -10.88 11.85
N GLY A 217 -17.83 -11.14 12.58
CA GLY A 217 -17.25 -10.20 13.54
C GLY A 217 -16.78 -8.91 12.87
N ILE A 218 -15.95 -9.03 11.82
CA ILE A 218 -15.40 -7.89 11.07
C ILE A 218 -16.50 -7.14 10.31
N LYS A 219 -17.45 -7.83 9.70
CA LYS A 219 -18.65 -7.26 9.06
C LYS A 219 -19.51 -6.45 10.02
N LYS A 220 -19.73 -6.95 11.24
CA LYS A 220 -20.41 -6.16 12.27
C LYS A 220 -19.60 -4.94 12.71
N ALA A 221 -18.27 -5.03 12.77
CA ALA A 221 -17.42 -3.88 13.09
C ALA A 221 -17.43 -2.82 11.97
N ILE A 222 -17.27 -3.22 10.71
CA ILE A 222 -17.33 -2.34 9.54
C ILE A 222 -18.71 -1.68 9.44
N LEU A 223 -19.80 -2.42 9.63
CA LEU A 223 -21.17 -1.89 9.61
C LEU A 223 -21.61 -1.26 10.94
N ARG A 224 -20.71 -1.15 11.93
CA ARG A 224 -20.90 -0.53 13.26
C ARG A 224 -22.12 -1.06 14.04
N LYS A 225 -22.31 -2.39 14.00
CA LYS A 225 -23.42 -3.11 14.63
C LYS A 225 -22.99 -3.75 15.95
N GLN A 226 -23.95 -3.92 16.88
CA GLN A 226 -23.76 -4.64 18.15
C GLN A 226 -22.65 -4.06 19.06
N GLY A 227 -22.31 -2.77 18.90
CA GLY A 227 -21.22 -2.11 19.64
C GLY A 227 -19.82 -2.45 19.14
N TYR A 228 -19.70 -3.13 18.00
CA TYR A 228 -18.43 -3.41 17.35
C TYR A 228 -18.07 -2.21 16.45
N GLY A 229 -16.79 -2.01 16.19
CA GLY A 229 -16.35 -0.88 15.36
C GLY A 229 -14.85 -0.87 15.10
N ALA A 230 -14.43 -0.06 14.14
CA ALA A 230 -13.04 0.41 14.07
C ALA A 230 -12.77 1.35 15.27
N THR A 231 -11.53 1.34 15.76
CA THR A 231 -11.13 2.09 16.97
C THR A 231 -9.79 2.83 16.82
N LEU A 232 -9.06 2.55 15.75
CA LEU A 232 -7.87 3.29 15.31
C LEU A 232 -7.68 3.01 13.82
N ASN A 233 -7.45 4.03 13.01
CA ASN A 233 -6.80 3.89 11.71
C ASN A 233 -5.32 4.26 11.88
N VAL A 234 -4.42 3.53 11.24
CA VAL A 234 -2.98 3.81 11.24
C VAL A 234 -2.49 3.84 9.80
N GLY A 235 -1.72 4.86 9.43
CA GLY A 235 -1.18 5.01 8.08
C GLY A 235 -0.29 6.25 7.94
N PHE A 236 0.02 6.66 6.71
CA PHE A 236 1.01 7.71 6.45
C PHE A 236 0.45 9.14 6.58
N PHE A 237 1.36 10.12 6.67
CA PHE A 237 1.00 11.50 6.40
C PHE A 237 0.68 11.65 4.91
N PRO A 238 -0.56 12.00 4.51
CA PRO A 238 -0.93 12.07 3.10
C PRO A 238 -0.09 13.11 2.34
N GLU A 239 0.44 14.12 3.03
CA GLU A 239 1.41 15.09 2.54
C GLU A 239 2.68 14.46 1.97
N GLU A 240 3.16 13.32 2.46
CA GLU A 240 4.34 12.64 1.88
C GLU A 240 4.06 12.11 0.47
N GLY A 241 2.78 11.95 0.11
CA GLY A 241 2.32 11.47 -1.17
C GLY A 241 2.94 12.20 -2.36
N LYS A 242 3.45 11.42 -3.32
CA LYS A 242 4.10 11.87 -4.57
C LYS A 242 3.31 12.89 -5.39
N TYR A 243 1.99 12.94 -5.18
CA TYR A 243 1.06 13.86 -5.83
C TYR A 243 0.10 14.51 -4.83
N ASN A 244 0.50 14.74 -3.57
CA ASN A 244 -0.37 15.39 -2.59
C ASN A 244 -0.73 16.84 -2.99
N ARG A 245 0.27 17.68 -3.25
CA ARG A 245 0.07 19.08 -3.68
C ARG A 245 0.12 19.22 -5.20
N SER A 246 -0.70 20.13 -5.75
CA SER A 246 -0.62 20.51 -7.16
C SER A 246 0.75 21.12 -7.46
N ALA A 247 1.50 20.53 -8.41
CA ALA A 247 2.87 20.94 -8.68
C ALA A 247 3.33 20.61 -10.10
N CYS A 248 4.39 21.29 -10.55
CA CYS A 248 4.98 21.03 -11.86
C CYS A 248 5.77 19.71 -11.92
N VAL A 249 5.50 18.89 -12.93
CA VAL A 249 6.13 17.57 -13.12
C VAL A 249 7.61 17.60 -13.53
N LYS A 250 8.21 18.78 -13.68
CA LYS A 250 9.61 18.95 -14.09
C LYS A 250 10.49 19.64 -13.03
N CYS A 251 9.94 20.63 -12.34
CA CYS A 251 10.67 21.43 -11.35
C CYS A 251 10.05 21.39 -9.94
N PHE A 252 8.97 20.62 -9.76
CA PHE A 252 8.29 20.35 -8.50
C PHE A 252 7.81 21.59 -7.70
N THR A 253 7.88 22.78 -8.30
CA THR A 253 7.24 23.99 -7.80
C THR A 253 5.75 23.72 -7.61
N GLN A 254 5.29 23.91 -6.39
CA GLN A 254 3.90 23.76 -5.98
C GLN A 254 3.12 25.03 -6.32
N TYR A 255 1.83 24.87 -6.63
CA TYR A 255 0.94 25.94 -7.08
C TYR A 255 -0.42 25.77 -6.40
N PRO A 256 -1.00 26.83 -5.81
CA PRO A 256 -2.41 26.81 -5.40
C PRO A 256 -3.31 26.54 -6.61
N LEU A 257 -4.40 25.77 -6.42
CA LEU A 257 -5.33 25.39 -7.49
C LEU A 257 -5.75 26.57 -8.40
N PRO A 258 -6.23 27.73 -7.89
CA PRO A 258 -6.63 28.85 -8.75
C PRO A 258 -5.50 29.42 -9.60
N GLU A 259 -4.24 29.35 -9.13
CA GLU A 259 -3.09 29.82 -9.90
C GLU A 259 -2.70 28.80 -10.99
N ALA A 260 -2.83 27.50 -10.74
CA ALA A 260 -2.60 26.44 -11.71
C ALA A 260 -3.64 26.48 -12.85
N GLU A 261 -4.91 26.68 -12.52
CA GLU A 261 -6.02 26.83 -13.47
C GLU A 261 -5.87 28.08 -14.34
N ALA A 262 -5.61 29.25 -13.73
CA ALA A 262 -5.38 30.49 -14.46
C ALA A 262 -4.20 30.39 -15.46
N ARG A 263 -3.23 29.51 -15.18
CA ARG A 263 -2.08 29.20 -16.04
C ARG A 263 -2.34 28.05 -17.03
N ARG A 264 -3.56 27.52 -17.10
CA ARG A 264 -3.97 26.37 -17.92
C ARG A 264 -3.04 25.18 -17.74
N TRP A 265 -2.69 24.89 -16.47
CA TRP A 265 -1.83 23.79 -16.07
C TRP A 265 -0.41 23.82 -16.69
N ARG A 266 0.11 25.00 -17.01
CA ARG A 266 1.50 25.19 -17.53
C ARG A 266 2.36 26.00 -16.57
N CYS A 267 3.47 25.40 -16.15
CA CYS A 267 4.43 26.03 -15.24
C CYS A 267 5.11 27.25 -15.89
N PRO A 268 5.09 28.44 -15.26
CA PRO A 268 5.74 29.64 -15.79
C PRO A 268 7.27 29.54 -15.81
N ILE A 269 7.87 28.77 -14.89
CA ILE A 269 9.32 28.66 -14.72
C ILE A 269 9.96 27.80 -15.82
N CYS A 270 9.42 26.59 -16.05
CA CYS A 270 10.06 25.58 -16.92
C CYS A 270 9.16 25.06 -18.06
N ARG A 271 7.95 25.63 -18.21
CA ARG A 271 6.93 25.23 -19.22
C ARG A 271 6.45 23.77 -19.12
N GLY A 272 6.82 23.06 -18.05
CA GLY A 272 6.30 21.73 -17.73
C GLY A 272 4.80 21.77 -17.41
N ILE A 273 4.17 20.60 -17.46
CA ILE A 273 2.78 20.41 -17.01
C ILE A 273 2.74 20.58 -15.49
N ILE A 274 1.70 21.24 -14.98
CA ILE A 274 1.30 21.20 -13.57
C ILE A 274 0.30 20.05 -13.46
N LYS A 275 0.54 19.09 -12.57
CA LYS A 275 -0.44 18.05 -12.23
C LYS A 275 -1.22 18.49 -11.00
N LYS A 276 -2.55 18.27 -11.03
CA LYS A 276 -3.42 18.45 -9.86
C LYS A 276 -2.98 17.50 -8.75
N GLY A 277 -3.01 17.97 -7.50
CA GLY A 277 -2.73 17.17 -6.32
C GLY A 277 -3.98 16.58 -5.68
N VAL A 278 -3.82 15.51 -4.91
CA VAL A 278 -4.90 14.85 -4.15
C VAL A 278 -5.58 15.82 -3.19
N ALA A 279 -4.82 16.69 -2.52
CA ALA A 279 -5.39 17.71 -1.62
C ALA A 279 -6.34 18.67 -2.35
N ASP A 280 -6.01 19.03 -3.60
CA ASP A 280 -6.87 19.90 -4.41
C ASP A 280 -8.05 19.15 -5.03
N ARG A 281 -7.90 17.86 -5.36
CA ARG A 281 -9.04 17.01 -5.76
C ARG A 281 -10.03 16.83 -4.61
N VAL A 282 -9.56 16.62 -3.38
CA VAL A 282 -10.43 16.62 -2.19
C VAL A 282 -11.10 17.98 -2.00
N ASN A 283 -10.41 19.11 -2.23
CA ASN A 283 -11.04 20.43 -2.17
C ASN A 283 -12.18 20.64 -3.18
N GLU A 284 -12.12 20.00 -4.35
CA GLU A 284 -13.17 20.09 -5.38
C GLU A 284 -14.42 19.26 -5.03
N LEU A 285 -14.26 18.23 -4.20
CA LEU A 285 -15.30 17.29 -3.79
C LEU A 285 -15.85 17.57 -2.39
N ALA A 286 -15.24 18.48 -1.65
CA ALA A 286 -15.54 18.71 -0.25
C ALA A 286 -16.80 19.57 -0.03
N ASP A 287 -17.76 19.02 0.69
CA ASP A 287 -18.90 19.75 1.25
C ASP A 287 -18.46 20.67 2.41
N PHE A 288 -17.39 20.29 3.12
CA PHE A 288 -16.89 21.02 4.29
C PHE A 288 -15.53 21.71 4.07
N GLU A 289 -15.39 22.98 4.48
CA GLU A 289 -14.13 23.73 4.43
C GLU A 289 -13.03 23.07 5.29
N LYS A 290 -13.44 22.46 6.40
CA LYS A 290 -12.57 21.76 7.37
C LYS A 290 -13.14 20.36 7.62
N PRO A 291 -12.33 19.40 8.12
CA PRO A 291 -12.84 18.06 8.43
C PRO A 291 -13.93 18.12 9.50
N GLU A 292 -15.08 17.49 9.22
CA GLU A 292 -16.16 17.30 10.19
C GLU A 292 -16.31 15.81 10.49
N HIS A 293 -15.62 15.33 11.52
CA HIS A 293 -15.63 13.91 11.88
C HIS A 293 -16.97 13.52 12.54
N PRO A 294 -17.68 12.49 12.05
CA PRO A 294 -18.85 11.96 12.75
C PRO A 294 -18.43 11.24 14.06
N ASP A 295 -19.30 11.22 15.07
CA ASP A 295 -19.03 10.66 16.42
C ASP A 295 -18.42 9.24 16.45
N HIS A 296 -18.63 8.45 15.39
CA HIS A 296 -18.15 7.09 15.28
C HIS A 296 -16.79 6.94 14.56
N ARG A 297 -16.21 8.05 14.07
CA ARG A 297 -14.93 8.04 13.37
C ARG A 297 -13.79 7.75 14.36
N PRO A 298 -13.04 6.65 14.22
CA PRO A 298 -11.85 6.43 15.03
C PRO A 298 -10.76 7.48 14.69
N PRO A 299 -9.85 7.78 15.63
CA PRO A 299 -8.68 8.60 15.34
C PRO A 299 -7.81 7.94 14.25
N TYR A 300 -7.16 8.78 13.44
CA TYR A 300 -6.10 8.38 12.53
C TYR A 300 -4.74 8.69 13.18
N LEU A 301 -3.88 7.68 13.34
CA LEU A 301 -2.52 7.84 13.84
C LEU A 301 -1.55 7.80 12.65
N HIS A 302 -0.98 8.97 12.33
CA HIS A 302 0.05 9.09 11.31
C HIS A 302 1.37 8.47 11.80
N LEU A 303 1.83 7.41 11.14
CA LEU A 303 2.95 6.59 11.57
C LEU A 303 3.63 5.93 10.37
N ILE A 304 4.97 5.94 10.35
CA ILE A 304 5.76 5.19 9.37
C ILE A 304 6.37 3.93 10.03
N PRO A 305 6.81 2.91 9.26
CA PRO A 305 7.34 1.68 9.84
C PRO A 305 8.55 1.92 10.74
N LEU A 306 8.71 1.12 11.79
CA LEU A 306 9.76 1.32 12.80
C LEU A 306 11.16 1.39 12.18
N ALA A 307 11.43 0.59 11.16
CA ALA A 307 12.71 0.60 10.46
C ALA A 307 13.02 1.95 9.78
N GLU A 308 12.00 2.67 9.33
CA GLU A 308 12.12 3.98 8.67
C GLU A 308 12.32 5.09 9.73
N ILE A 309 11.65 5.00 10.89
CA ILE A 309 11.92 5.87 12.07
C ILE A 309 13.37 5.68 12.58
N ILE A 310 13.83 4.43 12.71
CA ILE A 310 15.21 4.11 13.11
C ILE A 310 16.21 4.61 12.06
N GLN A 311 15.92 4.44 10.76
CA GLN A 311 16.77 4.97 9.70
C GLN A 311 16.96 6.49 9.84
N MET A 312 15.86 7.23 10.01
CA MET A 312 15.88 8.68 10.11
C MET A 312 16.62 9.16 11.37
N SER A 313 16.31 8.59 12.54
CA SER A 313 16.93 8.97 13.83
C SER A 313 18.43 8.70 13.91
N LEU A 314 18.91 7.62 13.29
CA LEU A 314 20.34 7.31 13.19
C LEU A 314 21.04 8.07 12.05
N GLY A 315 20.31 8.72 11.14
CA GLY A 315 20.87 9.38 9.96
C GLY A 315 21.41 8.41 8.91
N HIS A 316 20.86 7.21 8.82
CA HIS A 316 21.33 6.15 7.92
C HIS A 316 20.74 6.27 6.51
N ALA A 317 21.49 5.83 5.50
CA ALA A 317 21.07 5.91 4.11
C ALA A 317 19.97 4.90 3.69
N SER A 318 19.68 3.88 4.51
CA SER A 318 18.67 2.85 4.22
C SER A 318 18.30 2.02 5.45
N VAL A 319 17.03 1.60 5.52
CA VAL A 319 16.52 0.57 6.43
C VAL A 319 17.30 -0.74 6.37
N GLN A 320 18.00 -1.01 5.26
CA GLN A 320 18.76 -2.25 5.07
C GLN A 320 20.13 -2.26 5.76
N THR A 321 20.57 -1.12 6.32
CA THR A 321 21.87 -1.03 7.01
C THR A 321 21.89 -1.82 8.31
N LYS A 322 23.07 -2.37 8.69
CA LYS A 322 23.22 -3.21 9.88
C LYS A 322 22.72 -2.53 11.17
N GLY A 323 23.03 -1.24 11.36
CA GLY A 323 22.59 -0.49 12.54
C GLY A 323 21.07 -0.42 12.67
N VAL A 324 20.36 -0.17 11.57
CA VAL A 324 18.89 -0.14 11.56
C VAL A 324 18.31 -1.52 11.86
N LYS A 325 18.81 -2.57 11.19
CA LYS A 325 18.35 -3.95 11.42
C LYS A 325 18.54 -4.40 12.87
N THR A 326 19.74 -4.23 13.43
CA THR A 326 20.02 -4.63 14.81
C THR A 326 19.18 -3.86 15.83
N ALA A 327 18.95 -2.56 15.63
CA ALA A 327 18.05 -1.79 16.49
C ALA A 327 16.58 -2.25 16.38
N TRP A 328 16.09 -2.49 15.16
CA TRP A 328 14.74 -3.00 14.91
C TRP A 328 14.55 -4.39 15.55
N GLU A 329 15.52 -5.30 15.36
CA GLU A 329 15.53 -6.66 15.92
C GLU A 329 15.57 -6.63 17.45
N THR A 330 16.30 -5.68 18.05
CA THR A 330 16.37 -5.49 19.51
C THR A 330 15.03 -5.04 20.07
N ILE A 331 14.38 -4.07 19.43
CA ILE A 331 13.08 -3.53 19.87
C ILE A 331 12.00 -4.60 19.70
N VAL A 332 11.84 -5.15 18.50
CA VAL A 332 10.79 -6.15 18.23
C VAL A 332 11.02 -7.43 19.01
N GLY A 333 12.27 -7.86 19.23
CA GLY A 333 12.58 -8.99 20.10
C GLY A 333 12.25 -8.77 21.58
N HIS A 334 12.19 -7.50 22.04
CA HIS A 334 11.84 -7.16 23.42
C HIS A 334 10.32 -7.01 23.63
N PHE A 335 9.63 -6.33 22.71
CA PHE A 335 8.17 -6.08 22.80
C PHE A 335 7.32 -7.15 22.09
N GLY A 336 7.94 -8.12 21.44
CA GLY A 336 7.28 -9.19 20.67
C GLY A 336 6.95 -8.81 19.23
N ASN A 337 6.44 -7.60 19.00
CA ASN A 337 6.10 -7.11 17.66
C ASN A 337 6.32 -5.58 17.49
N GLU A 338 6.26 -5.10 16.24
CA GLU A 338 6.49 -3.70 15.88
C GLU A 338 5.40 -2.74 16.39
N VAL A 339 4.11 -3.12 16.33
CA VAL A 339 2.99 -2.27 16.78
C VAL A 339 3.02 -2.03 18.30
N GLU A 340 3.30 -3.06 19.10
CA GLU A 340 3.47 -2.92 20.55
C GLU A 340 4.60 -1.93 20.88
N ALA A 341 5.75 -2.06 20.21
CA ALA A 341 6.86 -1.12 20.36
C ALA A 341 6.51 0.31 19.90
N LEU A 342 5.83 0.46 18.76
CA LEU A 342 5.56 1.77 18.15
C LEU A 342 4.43 2.54 18.83
N ILE A 343 3.38 1.87 19.31
CA ILE A 343 2.16 2.52 19.79
C ILE A 343 2.03 2.44 21.32
N TYR A 344 2.25 1.26 21.91
CA TYR A 344 1.85 0.99 23.30
C TYR A 344 3.01 0.95 24.33
N ALA A 345 4.24 0.65 23.90
CA ALA A 345 5.38 0.52 24.80
C ALA A 345 5.68 1.81 25.58
N GLU A 346 5.84 1.71 26.89
CA GLU A 346 6.17 2.86 27.75
C GLU A 346 7.55 3.47 27.40
N PRO A 347 7.73 4.81 27.48
CA PRO A 347 8.98 5.49 27.12
C PRO A 347 10.21 4.94 27.84
N GLU A 348 10.08 4.56 29.11
CA GLU A 348 11.13 3.96 29.91
C GLU A 348 11.56 2.56 29.42
N ALA A 349 10.63 1.76 28.90
CA ALA A 349 10.93 0.43 28.37
C ALA A 349 11.68 0.49 27.03
N LEU A 350 11.49 1.57 26.26
CA LEU A 350 12.20 1.79 24.99
C LEU A 350 13.71 2.08 25.17
N LYS A 351 14.19 2.36 26.40
CA LYS A 351 15.61 2.67 26.74
C LYS A 351 16.54 1.46 26.71
N ILE A 352 16.23 0.50 25.84
CA ILE A 352 17.07 -0.65 25.44
C ILE A 352 17.87 -0.35 24.15
N VAL A 353 17.58 0.77 23.48
CA VAL A 353 18.28 1.27 22.30
C VAL A 353 18.73 2.72 22.51
N ASP A 354 19.44 3.28 21.52
CA ASP A 354 19.90 4.67 21.47
C ASP A 354 18.74 5.67 21.68
N ASP A 355 18.92 6.65 22.58
CA ASP A 355 17.90 7.66 22.91
C ASP A 355 17.39 8.43 21.68
N ARG A 356 18.17 8.54 20.60
CA ARG A 356 17.71 9.16 19.34
C ARG A 356 16.55 8.39 18.72
N ILE A 357 16.57 7.06 18.81
CA ILE A 357 15.49 6.20 18.32
C ILE A 357 14.26 6.38 19.21
N VAL A 358 14.46 6.33 20.54
CA VAL A 358 13.37 6.52 21.52
C VAL A 358 12.67 7.85 21.30
N ASN A 359 13.43 8.94 21.23
CA ASN A 359 12.90 10.28 21.02
C ASN A 359 12.18 10.42 19.66
N ALA A 360 12.68 9.78 18.60
CA ALA A 360 12.01 9.77 17.31
C ALA A 360 10.66 9.02 17.35
N ILE A 361 10.58 7.85 17.99
CA ILE A 361 9.30 7.13 18.19
C ILE A 361 8.31 8.02 18.95
N LEU A 362 8.76 8.68 20.02
CA LEU A 362 7.92 9.58 20.81
C LEU A 362 7.49 10.85 20.04
N ALA A 363 8.28 11.31 19.07
CA ALA A 363 7.92 12.41 18.17
C ALA A 363 6.77 12.00 17.24
N PHE A 364 6.88 10.84 16.58
CA PHE A 364 5.79 10.29 15.75
C PHE A 364 4.49 10.09 16.53
N ARG A 365 4.55 9.47 17.73
CA ARG A 365 3.37 9.30 18.59
C ARG A 365 2.65 10.60 18.97
N LYS A 366 3.35 11.73 18.91
CA LYS A 366 2.82 13.07 19.23
C LYS A 366 2.47 13.91 17.99
N GLY A 367 2.77 13.42 16.78
CA GLY A 367 2.73 14.23 15.56
C GLY A 367 3.79 15.35 15.51
N ASP A 368 4.82 15.32 16.36
CA ASP A 368 5.88 16.33 16.41
C ASP A 368 6.97 16.05 15.36
N VAL A 369 6.56 16.07 14.09
CA VAL A 369 7.43 15.89 12.92
C VAL A 369 7.24 17.03 11.94
N ILE A 370 8.33 17.47 11.31
CA ILE A 370 8.29 18.50 10.26
C ILE A 370 8.00 17.79 8.94
N ILE A 371 6.87 18.12 8.33
CA ILE A 371 6.42 17.54 7.08
C ILE A 371 6.77 18.48 5.93
N HIS A 372 7.47 17.97 4.91
CA HIS A 372 7.73 18.68 3.66
C HIS A 372 6.89 18.03 2.56
N PRO A 373 5.75 18.63 2.13
CA PRO A 373 4.79 17.95 1.27
C PRO A 373 5.32 17.62 -0.13
N GLY A 374 4.92 16.45 -0.65
CA GLY A 374 5.16 16.00 -2.01
C GLY A 374 4.20 16.62 -3.02
N GLY A 375 4.54 16.47 -4.30
CA GLY A 375 3.74 17.01 -5.40
C GLY A 375 4.35 16.78 -6.76
N GLY A 376 3.49 16.72 -7.79
CA GLY A 376 3.92 16.72 -9.20
C GLY A 376 4.78 15.52 -9.63
N GLY A 377 4.91 14.45 -8.84
CA GLY A 377 5.79 13.34 -9.15
C GLY A 377 7.01 13.21 -8.24
N GLN A 378 7.17 14.09 -7.25
CA GLN A 378 8.19 13.97 -6.20
C GLN A 378 7.50 13.65 -4.86
N TYR A 379 7.97 12.62 -4.15
CA TYR A 379 7.56 12.33 -2.77
C TYR A 379 7.96 13.49 -1.86
N GLY A 380 7.12 13.74 -0.85
CA GLY A 380 7.50 14.55 0.30
C GLY A 380 8.53 13.83 1.16
N TRP A 381 8.91 14.45 2.27
CA TRP A 381 9.74 13.81 3.28
C TRP A 381 9.45 14.36 4.67
N LEU A 382 9.67 13.51 5.67
CA LEU A 382 9.65 13.92 7.08
C LEU A 382 11.03 14.34 7.55
N GLU A 383 11.03 15.20 8.56
CA GLU A 383 12.22 15.67 9.24
C GLU A 383 11.95 15.77 10.74
N LEU A 384 12.82 15.18 11.57
CA LEU A 384 12.73 15.32 13.02
C LEU A 384 13.01 16.78 13.44
N PRO A 385 12.30 17.33 14.44
CA PRO A 385 12.55 18.66 14.98
C PRO A 385 14.02 18.89 15.34
N GLY A 386 14.50 20.13 15.21
CA GLY A 386 15.92 20.46 15.38
C GLY A 386 16.55 20.00 16.70
N HIS A 387 15.76 19.94 17.78
CA HIS A 387 16.19 19.47 19.10
C HIS A 387 16.33 17.95 19.23
N LEU A 388 15.85 17.18 18.25
CA LEU A 388 15.95 15.71 18.16
C LEU A 388 16.90 15.22 17.06
N LYS A 389 17.45 16.13 16.25
CA LYS A 389 18.41 15.76 15.20
C LYS A 389 19.70 15.27 15.83
N ALA A 390 20.20 14.12 15.37
CA ALA A 390 21.56 13.72 15.65
C ALA A 390 22.53 14.82 15.20
N GLU A 391 23.46 15.22 16.06
CA GLU A 391 24.60 16.02 15.61
C GLU A 391 25.32 15.25 14.50
N LYS A 392 25.51 15.89 13.35
CA LYS A 392 26.32 15.29 12.28
C LYS A 392 27.72 15.03 12.88
N PRO A 393 28.31 13.83 12.70
CA PRO A 393 29.69 13.62 13.11
C PRO A 393 30.54 14.66 12.39
N GLY A 394 31.18 15.53 13.17
CA GLY A 394 32.04 16.58 12.64
C GLY A 394 33.13 15.99 11.74
N PRO A 395 33.65 16.75 10.75
CA PRO A 395 34.76 16.28 9.95
C PRO A 395 35.92 15.92 10.87
N ALA A 396 36.31 14.64 10.88
CA ALA A 396 37.33 14.14 11.80
C ALA A 396 38.60 14.99 11.67
N GLU A 397 38.95 15.69 12.75
CA GLU A 397 40.17 16.49 12.80
C GLU A 397 41.35 15.57 12.54
N LYS A 398 42.14 15.92 11.52
CA LYS A 398 43.38 15.19 11.22
C LYS A 398 44.42 15.52 12.26
N GLY A 399 44.37 14.81 13.40
CA GLY A 399 45.47 14.71 14.35
C GLY A 399 46.70 14.15 13.65
N ALA A 400 47.55 15.03 13.14
CA ALA A 400 48.91 14.71 12.74
C ALA A 400 49.81 14.73 13.99
N GLU A 401 50.81 13.85 14.00
CA GLU A 401 51.81 13.70 15.08
C GLU A 401 51.23 13.09 16.39
N GLU A 402 51.87 12.15 17.09
CA GLU A 402 53.19 11.53 16.96
C GLU A 402 53.12 10.00 17.13
N LYS A 403 53.95 9.24 16.38
CA LYS A 403 54.63 8.01 16.85
C LYS A 403 55.62 7.46 15.81
N LYS A 404 56.84 8.01 15.82
CA LYS A 404 58.03 7.36 15.24
C LYS A 404 58.88 6.76 16.36
N LYS A 405 58.90 5.43 16.49
CA LYS A 405 60.09 4.57 16.78
C LYS A 405 59.65 3.15 17.15
N ALA A 406 60.56 2.19 16.89
CA ALA A 406 60.36 0.74 16.84
C ALA A 406 59.37 0.29 15.72
N SER A 407 59.72 -0.64 14.83
CA SER A 407 60.89 -1.50 14.72
C SER A 407 61.42 -1.61 13.28
N LYS A 408 62.71 -1.94 13.15
CA LYS A 408 63.42 -2.26 11.90
C LYS A 408 64.31 -3.46 12.21
N ILE A 409 64.70 -4.27 11.19
CA ILE A 409 65.46 -5.55 11.30
C ILE A 409 64.49 -6.70 11.70
N THR A 410 64.26 -7.82 10.98
CA THR A 410 64.74 -8.42 9.70
C THR A 410 63.61 -9.36 9.17
N LYS A 411 63.57 -9.99 7.98
CA LYS A 411 64.46 -10.27 6.81
C LYS A 411 63.56 -10.06 5.52
N ARG A 412 63.99 -9.99 4.24
CA ARG A 412 64.59 -10.96 3.28
C ARG A 412 63.86 -12.32 3.17
N GLU A 413 63.58 -12.90 2.01
CA GLU A 413 63.66 -12.56 0.58
C GLU A 413 62.58 -13.47 -0.10
N ILE A 414 62.04 -13.30 -1.31
CA ILE A 414 62.55 -12.73 -2.58
C ILE A 414 61.35 -12.38 -3.52
N GLY A 415 61.60 -11.74 -4.68
CA GLY A 415 60.83 -12.02 -5.92
C GLY A 415 60.04 -10.87 -6.57
N LYS A 416 60.53 -10.33 -7.69
CA LYS A 416 59.77 -9.42 -8.59
C LYS A 416 59.16 -10.21 -9.76
N SER A 417 57.98 -9.81 -10.24
CA SER A 417 57.79 -9.55 -11.68
C SER A 417 56.58 -8.65 -11.97
N ARG A 418 56.75 -7.75 -12.95
CA ARG A 418 55.68 -7.13 -13.75
C ARG A 418 55.06 -8.23 -14.66
N THR A 419 53.83 -8.13 -15.16
CA THR A 419 53.43 -7.23 -16.28
C THR A 419 51.92 -7.04 -16.39
N GLN A 420 51.51 -5.92 -17.01
CA GLN A 420 50.19 -5.74 -17.61
C GLN A 420 49.97 -6.73 -18.77
N ILE A 421 48.72 -6.96 -19.14
CA ILE A 421 48.19 -6.77 -20.52
C ILE A 421 46.67 -7.00 -20.47
N SER A 422 45.91 -6.05 -21.02
CA SER A 422 44.52 -6.22 -21.44
C SER A 422 44.50 -6.85 -22.82
N PHE A 423 43.48 -7.61 -23.21
CA PHE A 423 42.96 -7.52 -24.58
C PHE A 423 41.51 -7.98 -24.67
N SER A 424 40.81 -7.39 -25.63
CA SER A 424 39.41 -7.58 -25.97
C SER A 424 39.25 -8.36 -27.28
N ASP A 425 37.98 -8.69 -27.57
CA ASP A 425 37.38 -8.81 -28.91
C ASP A 425 37.51 -10.10 -29.75
N LEU A 426 36.36 -10.39 -30.38
CA LEU A 426 36.11 -11.15 -31.63
C LEU A 426 36.32 -12.69 -31.63
N ALA A 427 35.59 -13.49 -32.43
CA ALA A 427 34.23 -13.42 -33.00
C ALA A 427 33.92 -14.69 -33.84
N ARG A 428 32.64 -15.09 -33.93
CA ARG A 428 32.02 -15.98 -34.96
C ARG A 428 32.53 -17.46 -34.96
N LYS A 429 31.79 -18.48 -35.41
CA LYS A 429 30.86 -18.59 -36.57
C LYS A 429 30.08 -19.93 -36.55
N SER A 430 28.89 -19.99 -37.20
CA SER A 430 28.13 -21.20 -37.70
C SER A 430 27.70 -22.28 -36.66
N SER A 431 26.61 -23.04 -36.83
CA SER A 431 25.62 -23.27 -37.93
C SER A 431 24.24 -23.58 -37.29
N VAL A 432 23.12 -23.05 -37.79
CA VAL A 432 22.18 -23.68 -38.75
C VAL A 432 21.88 -25.16 -38.48
N GLU A 433 20.66 -25.44 -38.01
CA GLU A 433 19.77 -26.45 -38.62
C GLU A 433 18.31 -26.13 -38.28
N THR A 434 17.40 -26.43 -39.21
CA THR A 434 15.96 -26.08 -39.19
C THR A 434 15.12 -27.35 -39.13
N VAL A 435 14.05 -27.35 -38.35
CA VAL A 435 12.93 -28.30 -38.49
C VAL A 435 11.61 -27.55 -38.38
N GLU A 436 10.77 -27.73 -39.39
CA GLU A 436 9.39 -27.24 -39.46
C GLU A 436 8.44 -28.28 -38.83
N THR A 437 7.36 -27.83 -38.20
CA THR A 437 6.14 -28.64 -37.98
C THR A 437 4.90 -27.76 -38.11
N GLU A 438 3.86 -28.32 -38.72
CA GLU A 438 2.70 -27.60 -39.28
C GLU A 438 1.61 -27.28 -38.24
N GLU A 439 0.85 -26.20 -38.44
CA GLU A 439 -0.38 -25.89 -37.69
C GLU A 439 -1.62 -26.36 -38.47
N GLU A 440 -2.37 -27.33 -37.93
CA GLU A 440 -3.72 -27.65 -38.42
C GLU A 440 -4.80 -26.74 -37.80
N LYS A 441 -5.62 -26.14 -38.66
CA LYS A 441 -6.79 -25.35 -38.26
C LYS A 441 -7.99 -26.26 -38.03
N THR A 442 -8.70 -26.06 -36.92
CA THR A 442 -10.08 -26.51 -36.77
C THR A 442 -10.99 -25.33 -36.43
N ALA A 443 -12.14 -25.25 -37.09
CA ALA A 443 -13.10 -24.17 -36.92
C ALA A 443 -14.25 -24.62 -36.01
N GLY A 444 -14.48 -23.88 -34.93
CA GLY A 444 -15.63 -24.06 -34.03
C GLY A 444 -16.73 -23.04 -34.34
N VAL A 445 -17.96 -23.52 -34.54
CA VAL A 445 -19.14 -22.67 -34.79
C VAL A 445 -19.67 -22.13 -33.46
N GLY A 446 -19.69 -20.79 -33.32
CA GLY A 446 -20.29 -20.10 -32.18
C GLY A 446 -21.73 -19.65 -32.48
N THR A 447 -22.63 -19.81 -31.50
CA THR A 447 -24.06 -19.49 -31.62
C THR A 447 -24.35 -18.12 -30.99
N GLU A 448 -24.89 -17.18 -31.77
CA GLU A 448 -25.24 -15.84 -31.28
C GLU A 448 -26.52 -15.85 -30.42
N TRP A 449 -26.50 -15.05 -29.35
CA TRP A 449 -27.69 -14.66 -28.58
C TRP A 449 -27.93 -13.15 -28.79
N PRO A 450 -29.18 -12.68 -28.82
CA PRO A 450 -29.50 -11.35 -29.36
C PRO A 450 -29.10 -10.22 -28.42
N GLU A 451 -28.42 -9.21 -28.97
CA GLU A 451 -28.18 -7.93 -28.29
C GLU A 451 -29.52 -7.23 -27.99
N LYS A 452 -29.66 -6.75 -26.75
CA LYS A 452 -30.65 -5.72 -26.40
C LYS A 452 -29.97 -4.36 -26.46
N GLU A 453 -30.57 -3.43 -27.18
CA GLU A 453 -30.13 -2.04 -27.26
C GLU A 453 -30.01 -1.43 -25.85
N ARG A 454 -28.82 -0.97 -25.47
CA ARG A 454 -28.60 -0.17 -24.26
C ARG A 454 -28.83 1.31 -24.60
N PRO A 455 -29.40 2.13 -23.70
CA PRO A 455 -29.47 3.57 -23.90
C PRO A 455 -28.06 4.18 -23.91
N GLU A 456 -27.87 5.28 -24.67
CA GLU A 456 -26.59 5.95 -24.80
C GLU A 456 -26.10 6.49 -23.43
N LYS A 457 -24.97 5.97 -22.92
CA LYS A 457 -24.29 6.54 -21.74
C LYS A 457 -23.74 7.95 -22.10
N PRO A 458 -23.75 8.93 -21.20
CA PRO A 458 -23.01 10.18 -21.39
C PRO A 458 -21.51 9.88 -21.51
N ALA A 459 -20.76 10.75 -22.19
CA ALA A 459 -19.36 10.50 -22.51
C ALA A 459 -18.51 10.26 -21.24
N GLY A 460 -17.86 9.10 -21.18
CA GLY A 460 -17.03 8.68 -20.03
C GLY A 460 -16.01 9.76 -19.64
N GLN A 461 -16.00 10.09 -18.36
CA GLN A 461 -15.15 11.14 -17.82
C GLN A 461 -13.69 10.65 -17.84
N ARG A 462 -12.83 11.44 -18.47
CA ARG A 462 -11.40 11.15 -18.57
C ARG A 462 -10.74 11.17 -17.19
N SER A 463 -9.74 10.31 -16.96
CA SER A 463 -8.95 10.32 -15.72
C SER A 463 -8.42 11.71 -15.42
N LEU A 464 -8.19 12.01 -14.13
CA LEU A 464 -7.48 13.21 -13.68
C LEU A 464 -6.11 13.44 -14.36
N PHE A 465 -5.59 12.45 -15.10
CA PHE A 465 -4.31 12.46 -15.81
C PHE A 465 -4.37 12.30 -17.34
N ASP A 466 -5.56 12.24 -17.94
CA ASP A 466 -5.75 12.08 -19.40
C ASP A 466 -5.76 13.45 -20.13
N PHE A 467 -4.60 14.14 -20.11
CA PHE A 467 -4.38 15.47 -20.70
C PHE A 467 -3.11 15.57 -21.58
#